data_AF-A0A914SYI4-F1
#
_entry.id   AF-A0A914SYI4-F1
#
_cell.length_a   1.000
_cell.length_b   1.000
_cell.length_c   1.000
_cell.angle_alpha   90.00
_cell.angle_beta   90.00
_cell.angle_gamma   90.00
#
_symmetry.space_group_name_H-M   'P 1'
#
loop_
_entity.id
_entity.type
_entity.pdbx_description
1 polymer ?
#
loop_
_entity_poly.entity_id
_entity_poly.type
_entity_poly.pdbx_seq_one_letter_code
_entity_poly.pdbx_strand_id
1 'polypeptide(L)'
;MIVILNYYQTAIFSNLVAPSYYKIPFRNRNELSARLLQGKVFMTDIKRRRPYCAYQCGDLYKALEKNPMKVRNTDAEVFRDISNNGVFQSKLDVNFIPSQFNWFSKRYDKIIIKDNLEVTHYTAFAFAKSQRKLRKKFDQALLKLLPAVEQITTAHGYRTRRRPFNPIQERHFFALSIREHFLQVFLIYIIGISLAFIIFLIEIFVYSKTFKSIATFLRLKT
;
A
#
# COMPACT_ATOMS: atom_id res chain seq x y z
N MET A 1 27.98 -23.10 15.84
CA MET A 1 27.76 -21.68 16.17
C MET A 1 27.89 -20.75 14.95
N ILE A 2 28.92 -20.91 14.11
CA ILE A 2 29.20 -20.08 12.92
C ILE A 2 28.02 -20.02 11.92
N VAL A 3 27.33 -21.14 11.69
CA VAL A 3 26.22 -21.22 10.73
C VAL A 3 25.03 -20.34 11.14
N ILE A 4 24.66 -20.33 12.42
CA ILE A 4 23.54 -19.54 12.95
C ILE A 4 23.88 -18.04 12.87
N LEU A 5 25.14 -17.69 13.17
CA LEU A 5 25.61 -16.31 13.14
C LEU A 5 25.64 -15.77 11.70
N ASN A 6 26.12 -16.57 10.74
CA ASN A 6 26.08 -16.23 9.32
C ASN A 6 24.63 -16.09 8.81
N TYR A 7 23.74 -16.99 9.21
CA TYR A 7 22.31 -16.89 8.85
C TYR A 7 21.66 -15.62 9.40
N TYR A 8 21.95 -15.26 10.65
CA TYR A 8 21.46 -14.03 11.26
C TYR A 8 21.98 -12.78 10.53
N GLN A 9 23.27 -12.75 10.22
CA GLN A 9 23.89 -11.65 9.47
C GLN A 9 23.27 -11.50 8.08
N THR A 10 23.14 -12.59 7.31
CA THR A 10 22.55 -12.53 5.97
C THR A 10 21.08 -12.15 6.00
N ALA A 11 20.30 -12.62 6.98
CA ALA A 11 18.91 -12.22 7.16
C ALA A 11 18.77 -10.72 7.48
N ILE A 12 19.61 -10.18 8.37
CA ILE A 12 19.64 -8.74 8.66
C ILE A 12 20.04 -7.96 7.41
N PHE A 13 21.12 -8.35 6.74
CA PHE A 13 21.54 -7.68 5.51
C PHE A 13 20.45 -7.71 4.45
N SER A 14 19.75 -8.84 4.27
CA SER A 14 18.62 -8.93 3.34
C SER A 14 17.50 -7.96 3.70
N ASN A 15 17.15 -7.82 4.99
CA ASN A 15 16.14 -6.86 5.43
C ASN A 15 16.61 -5.40 5.30
N LEU A 16 17.88 -5.14 5.62
CA LEU A 16 18.52 -3.85 5.43
C LEU A 16 18.70 -3.51 3.95
N VAL A 17 18.65 -4.50 3.04
CA VAL A 17 18.77 -4.40 1.56
C VAL A 17 17.41 -4.55 0.83
N ALA A 18 16.32 -4.89 1.53
CA ALA A 18 14.97 -4.97 0.99
C ALA A 18 14.38 -3.57 0.61
N PRO A 19 13.95 -3.33 -0.63
CA PRO A 19 13.46 -2.01 -1.05
C PRO A 19 12.31 -1.50 -0.16
N SER A 20 12.34 -0.21 0.17
CA SER A 20 11.20 0.45 0.81
C SER A 20 10.16 0.81 -0.24
N TYR A 21 8.89 0.80 0.15
CA TYR A 21 7.78 1.11 -0.73
C TYR A 21 7.12 2.41 -0.27
N TYR A 22 6.74 3.26 -1.23
CA TYR A 22 5.82 4.36 -0.95
C TYR A 22 4.56 3.84 -0.27
N LYS A 23 4.11 4.53 0.77
CA LYS A 23 2.90 4.16 1.51
C LYS A 23 1.66 4.51 0.67
N ILE A 24 1.27 3.61 -0.22
CA ILE A 24 0.07 3.74 -1.03
C ILE A 24 -1.15 3.36 -0.18
N PRO A 25 -2.18 4.23 -0.06
CA PRO A 25 -3.27 4.03 0.90
C PRO A 25 -4.22 2.87 0.55
N PHE A 26 -4.36 2.54 -0.73
CA PHE A 26 -5.17 1.44 -1.25
C PHE A 26 -4.68 1.02 -2.65
N ARG A 27 -4.95 -0.22 -3.05
CA ARG A 27 -4.51 -0.80 -4.33
C ARG A 27 -5.64 -1.19 -5.28
N ASN A 28 -6.85 -1.33 -4.75
CA ASN A 28 -8.06 -1.74 -5.46
C ASN A 28 -9.27 -1.09 -4.79
N ARG A 29 -10.45 -1.25 -5.40
CA ARG A 29 -11.69 -0.67 -4.92
C ARG A 29 -12.13 -1.21 -3.57
N ASN A 30 -11.90 -2.49 -3.28
CA ASN A 30 -12.31 -3.09 -1.99
C ASN A 30 -11.53 -2.45 -0.82
N GLU A 31 -10.21 -2.27 -0.99
CA GLU A 31 -9.39 -1.53 -0.05
C GLU A 31 -9.83 -0.07 0.06
N LEU A 32 -10.16 0.60 -1.06
CA LEU A 32 -10.71 1.95 -1.05
C LEU A 32 -12.00 2.03 -0.22
N SER A 33 -12.95 1.11 -0.42
CA SER A 33 -14.20 1.04 0.35
C SER A 33 -13.93 0.90 1.85
N ALA A 34 -12.99 0.04 2.24
CA ALA A 34 -12.59 -0.11 3.64
C ALA A 34 -11.98 1.19 4.21
N ARG A 35 -11.16 1.91 3.44
CA ARG A 35 -10.58 3.20 3.87
C ARG A 35 -11.62 4.32 3.96
N LEU A 36 -12.61 4.33 3.05
CA LEU A 36 -13.74 5.26 3.07
C LEU A 36 -14.60 5.04 4.31
N LEU A 37 -14.89 3.79 4.67
CA LEU A 37 -15.61 3.42 5.89
C LEU A 37 -14.89 3.87 7.17
N GLN A 38 -13.55 3.82 7.16
CA GLN A 38 -12.72 4.29 8.28
C GLN A 38 -12.56 5.82 8.32
N GLY A 39 -13.10 6.56 7.35
CA GLY A 39 -12.94 8.02 7.25
C GLY A 39 -11.50 8.49 6.97
N LYS A 40 -10.59 7.57 6.60
CA LYS A 40 -9.18 7.90 6.33
C LYS A 40 -8.99 8.60 4.98
N VAL A 41 -9.91 8.36 4.06
CA VAL A 41 -9.98 8.99 2.73
C VAL A 41 -11.42 9.39 2.47
N PHE A 42 -11.66 10.26 1.49
CA PHE A 42 -13.01 10.62 1.01
C PHE A 42 -13.04 10.69 -0.50
N MET A 43 -14.20 10.44 -1.12
CA MET A 43 -14.34 10.62 -2.57
C MET A 43 -14.65 12.08 -2.92
N THR A 44 -14.14 12.54 -4.05
CA THR A 44 -14.40 13.87 -4.60
C THR A 44 -14.67 13.78 -6.11
N ASP A 45 -15.58 14.60 -6.63
CA ASP A 45 -15.86 14.73 -8.07
C ASP A 45 -16.44 16.13 -8.35
N ILE A 46 -16.42 16.58 -9.60
CA ILE A 46 -17.02 17.84 -10.05
C ILE A 46 -18.54 17.69 -10.18
N LYS A 47 -19.01 16.47 -10.44
CA LYS A 47 -20.44 16.19 -10.63
C LYS A 47 -20.92 15.24 -9.57
N ARG A 48 -22.14 15.49 -9.07
CA ARG A 48 -22.84 14.56 -8.18
C ARG A 48 -23.28 13.32 -8.96
N ARG A 49 -22.35 12.38 -9.14
CA ARG A 49 -22.56 11.12 -9.83
C ARG A 49 -22.19 9.97 -8.90
N ARG A 50 -22.90 8.85 -9.04
CA ARG A 50 -22.45 7.62 -8.38
C ARG A 50 -21.15 7.17 -9.06
N PRO A 51 -20.13 6.75 -8.30
CA PRO A 51 -18.94 6.16 -8.88
C PRO A 51 -19.30 4.98 -9.77
N TYR A 52 -18.61 4.86 -10.89
CA TYR A 52 -18.73 3.71 -11.77
C TYR A 52 -18.29 2.46 -11.01
N CYS A 53 -19.10 1.42 -11.06
CA CYS A 53 -18.79 0.14 -10.45
C CYS A 53 -19.57 -0.97 -11.16
N ALA A 54 -18.86 -1.97 -11.68
CA ALA A 54 -19.44 -3.01 -12.53
C ALA A 54 -19.83 -4.29 -11.78
N TYR A 55 -19.13 -4.66 -10.72
CA TYR A 55 -19.31 -5.93 -10.00
C TYR A 55 -19.11 -5.72 -8.50
N GLN A 56 -19.90 -6.34 -7.63
CA GLN A 56 -19.75 -6.29 -6.16
C GLN A 56 -19.56 -4.88 -5.58
N CYS A 57 -20.53 -3.99 -5.84
CA CYS A 57 -20.46 -2.58 -5.45
C CYS A 57 -21.04 -2.26 -4.05
N GLY A 58 -21.58 -3.27 -3.37
CA GLY A 58 -22.32 -3.09 -2.12
C GLY A 58 -21.51 -2.35 -1.05
N ASP A 59 -20.25 -2.74 -0.86
CA ASP A 59 -19.40 -2.15 0.17
C ASP A 59 -18.99 -0.71 -0.16
N LEU A 60 -18.80 -0.40 -1.45
CA LEU A 60 -18.55 0.97 -1.88
C LEU A 60 -19.76 1.86 -1.62
N TYR A 61 -20.97 1.40 -1.95
CA TYR A 61 -22.17 2.20 -1.72
C TYR A 61 -22.45 2.39 -0.23
N LYS A 62 -22.29 1.35 0.59
CA LYS A 62 -22.35 1.48 2.06
C LYS A 62 -21.32 2.48 2.59
N ALA A 63 -20.11 2.48 2.04
CA ALA A 63 -19.07 3.44 2.41
C ALA A 63 -19.46 4.88 2.06
N LEU A 64 -20.07 5.08 0.90
CA LEU A 64 -20.51 6.40 0.41
C LEU A 64 -21.76 6.92 1.12
N GLU A 65 -22.60 6.05 1.68
CA GLU A 65 -23.70 6.46 2.55
C GLU A 65 -23.18 7.06 3.86
N LYS A 66 -22.13 6.45 4.45
CA LYS A 66 -21.49 6.95 5.68
C LYS A 66 -20.56 8.15 5.44
N ASN A 67 -19.86 8.15 4.31
CA ASN A 67 -18.88 9.17 3.94
C ASN A 67 -19.19 9.68 2.52
N PRO A 68 -20.15 10.61 2.39
CA PRO A 68 -20.65 11.05 1.09
C PRO A 68 -19.58 11.79 0.29
N MET A 69 -19.63 11.58 -1.03
CA MET A 69 -18.73 12.21 -1.98
C MET A 69 -18.83 13.73 -1.92
N LYS A 70 -17.68 14.41 -1.83
CA LYS A 70 -17.60 15.88 -1.89
C LYS A 70 -17.71 16.32 -3.34
N VAL A 71 -18.68 17.18 -3.64
CA VAL A 71 -18.87 17.73 -4.98
C VAL A 71 -18.18 19.08 -5.06
N ARG A 72 -17.37 19.28 -6.10
CA ARG A 72 -16.58 20.50 -6.35
C ARG A 72 -17.04 21.19 -7.62
N ASN A 73 -16.73 22.48 -7.75
CA ASN A 73 -17.11 23.25 -8.93
C ASN A 73 -16.01 23.29 -9.98
N THR A 74 -14.75 23.16 -9.54
CA THR A 74 -13.57 23.31 -10.40
C THR A 74 -12.65 22.10 -10.30
N ASP A 75 -11.92 21.81 -11.37
CA ASP A 75 -10.83 20.82 -11.34
C ASP A 75 -9.81 21.17 -10.25
N ALA A 76 -9.47 22.46 -10.09
CA ALA A 76 -8.50 22.92 -9.10
C ALA A 76 -8.87 22.53 -7.67
N GLU A 77 -10.16 22.59 -7.31
CA GLU A 77 -10.67 22.12 -6.02
C GLU A 77 -10.53 20.60 -5.87
N VAL A 78 -10.84 19.84 -6.92
CA VAL A 78 -10.63 18.37 -6.92
C VAL A 78 -9.15 18.04 -6.75
N PHE A 79 -8.27 18.75 -7.46
CA PHE A 79 -6.83 18.60 -7.29
C PHE A 79 -6.39 18.92 -5.86
N ARG A 80 -6.96 19.94 -5.21
CA ARG A 80 -6.67 20.28 -3.81
C ARG A 80 -7.19 19.20 -2.86
N ASP A 81 -8.38 18.66 -3.09
CA ASP A 81 -8.92 17.55 -2.33
C ASP A 81 -8.01 16.32 -2.41
N ILE A 82 -7.48 15.99 -3.60
CA ILE A 82 -6.55 14.86 -3.78
C ILE A 82 -5.30 15.03 -2.90
N SER A 83 -4.77 16.25 -2.78
CA SER A 83 -3.65 16.54 -1.88
C SER A 83 -4.01 16.37 -0.39
N ASN A 84 -5.30 16.36 -0.05
CA ASN A 84 -5.84 16.21 1.30
C ASN A 84 -6.54 14.85 1.51
N ASN A 85 -5.99 13.75 0.99
CA ASN A 85 -6.55 12.39 1.06
C ASN A 85 -7.88 12.19 0.31
N GLY A 86 -8.23 13.09 -0.60
CA GLY A 86 -9.34 12.95 -1.53
C GLY A 86 -9.02 11.92 -2.63
N VAL A 87 -10.03 11.17 -3.04
CA VAL A 87 -9.93 10.18 -4.11
C VAL A 87 -10.90 10.56 -5.22
N PHE A 88 -10.35 10.78 -6.41
CA PHE A 88 -11.12 11.06 -7.62
C PHE A 88 -11.12 9.84 -8.53
N GLN A 89 -12.30 9.39 -8.96
CA GLN A 89 -12.41 8.32 -9.95
C GLN A 89 -12.11 8.86 -11.34
N SER A 90 -10.98 8.44 -11.92
CA SER A 90 -10.57 8.89 -13.24
C SER A 90 -11.51 8.38 -14.33
N LYS A 91 -11.72 9.20 -15.37
CA LYS A 91 -12.43 8.82 -16.61
C LYS A 91 -11.49 8.33 -17.71
N LEU A 92 -10.22 8.13 -17.37
CA LEU A 92 -9.23 7.60 -18.30
C LEU A 92 -9.55 6.13 -18.59
N ASP A 93 -9.45 5.77 -19.87
CA ASP A 93 -9.55 4.38 -20.28
C ASP A 93 -8.32 3.62 -19.75
N VAL A 94 -8.59 2.42 -19.21
CA VAL A 94 -7.62 1.49 -18.63
C VAL A 94 -6.49 1.13 -19.60
N ASN A 95 -6.74 1.20 -20.91
CA ASN A 95 -5.74 0.95 -21.95
C ASN A 95 -4.62 2.02 -21.97
N PHE A 96 -4.88 3.21 -21.43
CA PHE A 96 -3.86 4.26 -21.25
C PHE A 96 -3.12 4.16 -19.91
N ILE A 97 -3.46 3.17 -19.09
CA ILE A 97 -2.91 2.94 -17.76
C ILE A 97 -2.21 1.56 -17.76
N PRO A 98 -0.95 1.49 -18.21
CA PRO A 98 -0.28 0.22 -18.48
C PRO A 98 0.01 -0.62 -17.23
N SER A 99 0.40 0.00 -16.11
CA SER A 99 0.69 -0.69 -14.84
C SER A 99 -0.41 -0.49 -13.80
N GLN A 100 -0.30 -1.16 -12.64
CA GLN A 100 -1.19 -0.92 -11.50
C GLN A 100 -1.08 0.51 -10.96
N PHE A 101 0.14 1.05 -10.88
CA PHE A 101 0.40 2.42 -10.44
C PHE A 101 1.04 3.22 -11.56
N ASN A 102 0.51 4.41 -11.84
CA ASN A 102 1.03 5.28 -12.88
C ASN A 102 1.04 6.73 -12.39
N TRP A 103 1.88 7.55 -13.03
CA TRP A 103 1.84 8.99 -12.79
C TRP A 103 0.61 9.60 -13.46
N PHE A 104 -0.23 10.25 -12.65
CA PHE A 104 -1.25 11.15 -13.17
C PHE A 104 -0.62 12.49 -13.55
N SER A 105 0.14 13.08 -12.62
CA SER A 105 1.02 14.22 -12.87
C SER A 105 2.26 14.13 -12.00
N LYS A 106 3.43 14.03 -12.63
CA LYS A 106 4.73 14.07 -11.94
C LYS A 106 5.00 15.44 -11.31
N ARG A 107 4.48 16.53 -11.89
CA ARG A 107 4.69 17.89 -11.37
C ARG A 107 3.99 18.13 -10.02
N TYR A 108 2.88 17.43 -9.79
CA TYR A 108 2.04 17.61 -8.60
C TYR A 108 2.07 16.40 -7.67
N ASP A 109 3.00 15.46 -7.90
CA ASP A 109 3.14 14.20 -7.15
C ASP A 109 1.83 13.41 -7.01
N LYS A 110 1.08 13.30 -8.11
CA LYS A 110 -0.21 12.59 -8.15
C LYS A 110 -0.09 11.30 -8.94
N ILE A 111 -0.55 10.22 -8.33
CA ILE A 111 -0.61 8.90 -8.94
C ILE A 111 -2.05 8.56 -9.33
N ILE A 112 -2.18 7.67 -10.31
CA ILE A 112 -3.41 6.98 -10.66
C ILE A 112 -3.23 5.49 -10.36
N ILE A 113 -4.23 4.91 -9.72
CA ILE A 113 -4.27 3.49 -9.35
C ILE A 113 -5.26 2.81 -10.29
N LYS A 114 -4.80 1.81 -11.02
CA LYS A 114 -5.62 0.94 -11.84
C LYS A 114 -6.10 -0.22 -10.98
N ASP A 115 -7.42 -0.34 -10.85
CA ASP A 115 -8.01 -1.54 -10.28
C ASP A 115 -8.05 -2.64 -11.36
N ASN A 116 -7.26 -3.69 -11.16
CA ASN A 116 -7.20 -4.83 -12.09
C ASN A 116 -8.38 -5.79 -11.91
N LEU A 117 -9.16 -5.66 -10.82
CA LEU A 117 -10.32 -6.50 -10.54
C LEU A 117 -11.62 -5.93 -11.11
N GLU A 118 -11.59 -4.69 -11.62
CA GLU A 118 -12.75 -4.05 -12.22
C GLU A 118 -12.92 -4.43 -13.69
N VAL A 119 -14.17 -4.63 -14.11
CA VAL A 119 -14.47 -5.07 -15.49
C VAL A 119 -14.07 -3.98 -16.47
N THR A 120 -13.24 -4.35 -17.46
CA THR A 120 -12.88 -3.47 -18.56
C THR A 120 -14.09 -3.23 -19.46
N HIS A 121 -14.56 -1.99 -19.52
CA HIS A 121 -15.59 -1.60 -20.48
C HIS A 121 -14.95 -1.42 -21.87
N TYR A 122 -15.52 -2.08 -22.88
CA TYR A 122 -15.12 -1.91 -24.27
C TYR A 122 -15.93 -0.79 -24.92
N THR A 123 -15.26 0.05 -25.71
CA THR A 123 -15.96 1.01 -26.56
C THR A 123 -16.46 0.29 -27.81
N ALA A 124 -17.71 0.50 -28.18
CA ALA A 124 -18.32 -0.09 -29.37
C ALA A 124 -19.13 0.96 -30.14
N PHE A 125 -19.29 0.73 -31.45
CA PHE A 125 -20.14 1.55 -32.31
C PHE A 125 -21.52 0.90 -32.45
N ALA A 126 -22.57 1.67 -32.20
CA ALA A 126 -23.95 1.20 -32.32
C ALA A 126 -24.58 1.67 -33.64
N PHE A 127 -25.31 0.76 -34.31
CA PHE A 127 -26.05 1.05 -35.54
C PHE A 127 -27.53 0.74 -35.34
N ALA A 128 -28.39 1.54 -35.96
CA ALA A 128 -29.82 1.25 -35.99
C ALA A 128 -30.11 -0.11 -36.64
N LYS A 129 -31.13 -0.84 -36.17
CA LYS A 129 -31.47 -2.19 -36.66
C LYS A 129 -31.76 -2.21 -38.17
N SER A 130 -32.24 -1.11 -38.74
CA SER A 130 -32.49 -0.94 -40.18
C SER A 130 -31.20 -0.88 -41.02
N GLN A 131 -30.06 -0.52 -40.42
CA GLN A 131 -28.80 -0.27 -41.12
C GLN A 131 -27.84 -1.46 -41.10
N ARG A 132 -28.35 -2.70 -41.15
CA ARG A 132 -27.52 -3.93 -41.08
C ARG A 132 -26.42 -3.99 -42.15
N LYS A 133 -26.71 -3.50 -43.37
CA LYS A 133 -25.72 -3.48 -44.46
C LYS A 133 -24.57 -2.52 -44.16
N LEU A 134 -24.87 -1.34 -43.59
CA LEU A 134 -23.85 -0.36 -43.19
C LEU A 134 -23.01 -0.90 -42.04
N ARG A 135 -23.64 -1.51 -41.02
CA ARG A 135 -22.93 -2.18 -39.92
C ARG A 135 -21.92 -3.19 -40.45
N LYS A 136 -22.33 -4.10 -41.34
CA LYS A 136 -21.41 -5.11 -41.92
C LYS A 136 -20.23 -4.48 -42.66
N LYS A 137 -20.46 -3.41 -43.45
CA LYS A 137 -19.38 -2.70 -44.15
C LYS A 137 -18.44 -2.01 -43.16
N PHE A 138 -18.99 -1.40 -42.11
CA PHE A 138 -18.21 -0.77 -41.04
C PHE A 138 -17.37 -1.80 -40.29
N ASP A 139 -17.95 -2.93 -39.89
CA ASP A 139 -17.23 -4.02 -39.20
C ASP A 139 -16.06 -4.53 -40.06
N GLN A 140 -16.26 -4.71 -41.36
CA GLN A 140 -15.19 -5.13 -42.29
C GLN A 140 -14.09 -4.09 -42.43
N ALA A 141 -14.43 -2.79 -42.46
CA ALA A 141 -13.44 -1.73 -42.50
C ALA A 141 -12.68 -1.61 -41.17
N LEU A 142 -13.39 -1.73 -40.04
CA LEU A 142 -12.82 -1.70 -38.70
C LEU A 142 -11.85 -2.87 -38.50
N LEU A 143 -12.19 -4.08 -38.97
CA LEU A 143 -11.30 -5.24 -38.90
C LEU A 143 -9.96 -5.01 -39.61
N LYS A 144 -9.97 -4.28 -40.73
CA LYS A 144 -8.75 -3.91 -41.46
C LYS A 144 -7.93 -2.83 -40.74
N LEU A 145 -8.61 -1.94 -40.01
CA LEU A 145 -7.99 -0.83 -39.30
C LEU A 145 -7.51 -1.18 -37.88
N LEU A 146 -8.08 -2.22 -37.25
CA LEU A 146 -7.77 -2.64 -35.87
C LEU A 146 -6.27 -2.68 -35.54
N PRO A 147 -5.39 -3.26 -36.38
CA PRO A 147 -3.95 -3.30 -36.11
C PRO A 147 -3.31 -1.90 -36.04
N ALA A 148 -3.83 -0.94 -36.80
CA ALA A 148 -3.35 0.44 -36.84
C ALA A 148 -3.98 1.32 -35.76
N VAL A 149 -5.15 0.96 -35.22
CA VAL A 149 -5.85 1.77 -34.19
C VAL A 149 -5.02 1.91 -32.92
N GLU A 150 -4.30 0.87 -32.48
CA GLU A 150 -3.43 0.99 -31.31
C GLU A 150 -2.31 2.02 -31.56
N GLN A 151 -1.70 2.00 -32.74
CA GLN A 151 -0.67 2.98 -33.12
C GLN A 151 -1.25 4.39 -33.22
N ILE A 152 -2.41 4.57 -33.84
CA ILE A 152 -3.07 5.88 -33.99
C ILE A 152 -3.48 6.46 -32.63
N THR A 153 -4.05 5.63 -31.75
CA THR A 153 -4.53 6.06 -30.44
C THR A 153 -3.42 6.34 -29.45
N THR A 154 -2.24 5.73 -29.63
CA THR A 154 -1.05 5.97 -28.81
C THR A 154 -0.08 6.98 -29.43
N ALA A 155 -0.32 7.42 -30.68
CA ALA A 155 0.46 8.44 -31.35
C ALA A 155 0.38 9.80 -30.64
N HIS A 156 1.42 10.61 -30.83
CA HIS A 156 1.57 11.92 -30.20
C HIS A 156 0.42 12.86 -30.63
N GLY A 157 -0.33 13.39 -29.66
CA GLY A 157 -1.42 14.36 -29.89
C GLY A 157 -2.85 13.86 -29.61
N TYR A 158 -3.10 12.55 -29.50
CA TYR A 158 -4.43 12.03 -29.15
C TYR A 158 -4.59 11.78 -27.64
N ARG A 159 -4.00 10.70 -27.13
CA ARG A 159 -3.99 10.36 -25.71
C ARG A 159 -2.67 9.69 -25.37
N THR A 160 -1.85 10.34 -24.54
CA THR A 160 -0.57 9.79 -24.11
C THR A 160 -0.79 8.71 -23.05
N ARG A 161 -0.26 7.49 -23.29
CA ARG A 161 -0.12 6.46 -22.26
C ARG A 161 0.55 7.06 -21.03
N ARG A 162 -0.02 6.80 -19.85
CA ARG A 162 0.56 7.28 -18.59
C ARG A 162 1.86 6.55 -18.32
N ARG A 163 2.81 7.26 -17.74
CA ARG A 163 4.11 6.67 -17.36
C ARG A 163 3.90 5.80 -16.12
N PRO A 164 4.44 4.57 -16.09
CA PRO A 164 4.36 3.73 -14.91
C PRO A 164 5.03 4.44 -13.73
N PHE A 165 4.41 4.33 -12.56
CA PHE A 165 4.97 4.76 -11.29
C PHE A 165 5.55 3.52 -10.62
N ASN A 166 6.85 3.57 -10.31
CA ASN A 166 7.46 2.54 -9.49
C ASN A 166 7.23 2.90 -8.02
N PRO A 167 6.45 2.11 -7.26
CA PRO A 167 6.25 2.35 -5.84
C PRO A 167 7.49 2.02 -5.00
N ILE A 168 8.54 1.44 -5.60
CA ILE A 168 9.83 1.22 -4.94
C ILE A 168 10.52 2.58 -4.81
N GLN A 169 10.85 2.94 -3.57
CA GLN A 169 11.65 4.12 -3.27
C GLN A 169 13.13 3.73 -3.34
N GLU A 170 13.93 4.52 -4.05
CA GLU A 170 15.38 4.36 -4.04
C GLU A 170 15.90 4.54 -2.61
N ARG A 171 16.78 3.64 -2.21
CA ARG A 171 17.23 3.52 -0.83
C ARG A 171 18.18 4.65 -0.50
N HIS A 172 17.83 5.43 0.51
CA HIS A 172 18.86 6.07 1.32
C HIS A 172 19.28 5.04 2.37
N PHE A 173 20.59 4.77 2.48
CA PHE A 173 21.13 4.10 3.65
C PHE A 173 20.64 4.87 4.88
N PHE A 174 19.71 4.29 5.63
CA PHE A 174 19.22 4.93 6.84
C PHE A 174 20.27 4.73 7.93
N ALA A 175 20.71 5.83 8.53
CA ALA A 175 21.57 5.76 9.71
C ALA A 175 20.77 5.08 10.83
N LEU A 176 21.33 4.00 11.41
CA LEU A 176 20.66 3.34 12.53
C LEU A 176 20.51 4.34 13.68
N SER A 177 19.25 4.64 14.02
CA SER A 177 18.94 5.50 15.18
C SER A 177 18.98 4.66 16.46
N ILE A 178 19.76 5.12 17.43
CA ILE A 178 19.87 4.52 18.77
C ILE A 178 18.50 4.44 19.46
N ARG A 179 17.65 5.46 19.27
CA ARG A 179 16.34 5.56 19.95
C ARG A 179 15.28 4.62 19.41
N GLU A 180 15.32 4.29 18.12
CA GLU A 180 14.28 3.46 17.50
C GLU A 180 14.71 2.00 17.32
N HIS A 181 15.97 1.76 16.94
CA HIS A 181 16.43 0.43 16.53
C HIS A 181 17.15 -0.32 17.67
N PHE A 182 17.91 0.38 18.50
CA PHE A 182 18.70 -0.24 19.57
C PHE A 182 17.98 -0.30 20.93
N LEU A 183 16.87 0.43 21.09
CA LEU A 183 16.15 0.52 22.35
C LEU A 183 15.67 -0.85 22.84
N GLN A 184 15.16 -1.71 21.95
CA GLN A 184 14.74 -3.06 22.32
C GLN A 184 15.91 -3.95 22.76
N VAL A 185 17.05 -3.89 22.05
CA VAL A 185 18.25 -4.66 22.42
C VAL A 185 18.78 -4.19 23.78
N PHE A 186 18.78 -2.88 24.00
CA PHE A 186 19.18 -2.28 25.26
C PHE A 186 18.25 -2.67 26.43
N LEU A 187 16.93 -2.71 26.20
CA LEU A 187 15.96 -3.19 27.19
C LEU A 187 16.17 -4.65 27.54
N ILE A 188 16.39 -5.52 26.55
CA ILE A 188 16.68 -6.95 26.77
C ILE A 188 17.96 -7.11 27.62
N TYR A 189 18.99 -6.31 27.33
CA TYR A 189 20.24 -6.31 28.10
C TYR A 189 20.03 -5.92 29.57
N ILE A 190 19.27 -4.84 29.84
CA ILE A 190 18.95 -4.41 31.21
C ILE A 190 18.18 -5.51 31.94
N ILE A 191 17.16 -6.09 31.31
CA ILE A 191 16.37 -7.18 31.90
C ILE A 191 17.27 -8.37 32.26
N GLY A 192 18.20 -8.74 31.37
CA GLY A 192 19.17 -9.80 31.61
C GLY A 192 20.07 -9.54 32.82
N ILE A 193 20.60 -8.31 32.95
CA ILE A 193 21.40 -7.91 34.11
C ILE A 193 20.57 -7.94 35.39
N SER A 194 19.36 -7.40 35.37
CA SER A 194 18.49 -7.39 36.55
C SER A 194 18.18 -8.81 37.02
N LEU A 195 17.91 -9.74 36.10
CA LEU A 195 17.68 -11.15 36.42
C LEU A 195 18.93 -11.80 37.03
N ALA A 196 20.10 -11.57 36.45
CA ALA A 196 21.36 -12.08 36.97
C ALA A 196 21.65 -11.56 38.40
N PHE A 197 21.38 -10.28 38.64
CA PHE A 197 21.54 -9.67 39.96
C PHE A 197 20.59 -10.26 41.00
N ILE A 198 19.32 -10.51 40.63
CA ILE A 198 18.34 -11.16 41.51
C ILE A 198 18.80 -12.58 41.85
N ILE A 199 19.25 -13.36 40.85
CA ILE A 199 19.76 -14.72 41.07
C ILE A 199 20.96 -14.69 42.02
N PHE A 200 21.87 -13.75 41.84
CA PHE A 200 23.04 -13.58 42.71
C PHE A 200 22.66 -13.25 44.16
N LEU A 201 21.66 -12.39 44.38
CA LEU A 201 21.14 -12.11 45.72
C LEU A 201 20.47 -13.33 46.36
N ILE A 202 19.70 -14.10 45.58
CA ILE A 202 19.11 -15.35 46.04
C ILE A 202 20.21 -16.34 46.43
N GLU A 203 21.25 -16.46 45.62
CA GLU A 203 22.39 -17.33 45.87
C GLU A 203 23.10 -16.96 47.18
N ILE A 204 23.40 -15.68 47.41
CA ILE A 204 23.97 -15.20 48.68
C ILE A 204 23.06 -15.54 49.86
N PHE A 205 21.75 -15.32 49.72
CA PHE A 205 20.82 -15.60 50.80
C PHE A 205 20.76 -17.09 51.14
N VAL A 206 20.69 -17.95 50.13
CA VAL A 206 20.75 -19.41 50.28
C VAL A 206 22.06 -19.80 50.97
N TYR A 207 23.21 -19.37 50.43
CA TYR A 207 24.53 -19.69 50.97
C TYR A 207 24.69 -19.23 52.44
N SER A 208 24.17 -18.04 52.79
CA SER A 208 24.22 -17.53 54.16
C SER A 208 23.36 -18.34 55.14
N LYS A 209 22.21 -18.85 54.69
CA LYS A 209 21.35 -19.72 55.50
C LYS A 209 21.95 -21.12 55.68
N THR A 210 22.51 -21.70 54.63
CA THR A 210 23.20 -23.00 54.71
C THR A 210 24.43 -22.90 55.62
N PHE A 211 25.21 -21.81 55.50
CA PHE A 211 26.37 -21.58 56.36
C PHE A 211 25.99 -21.38 57.84
N LYS A 212 24.92 -20.62 58.13
CA LYS A 212 24.39 -20.51 59.50
C LYS A 212 23.91 -21.85 60.05
N SER A 213 23.24 -22.66 59.24
CA SER A 213 22.79 -24.00 59.65
C SER A 213 23.97 -24.91 60.00
N ILE A 214 25.04 -24.90 59.19
CA ILE A 214 26.27 -25.68 59.43
C ILE A 214 27.03 -25.17 60.67
N ALA A 215 27.16 -23.86 60.86
CA ALA A 215 27.81 -23.27 62.02
C ALA A 215 27.07 -23.56 63.34
N THR A 216 25.74 -23.66 63.29
CA THR A 216 24.90 -24.02 64.46
C THR A 216 25.02 -25.51 64.78
N PHE A 217 25.11 -26.36 63.75
CA PHE A 217 25.33 -27.80 63.91
C PHE A 217 26.73 -28.14 64.48
N LEU A 218 27.77 -27.38 64.12
CA LEU A 218 29.12 -27.52 64.67
C LEU A 218 29.25 -27.06 66.13
N ARG A 219 28.49 -26.03 66.56
CA ARG A 219 28.45 -25.59 67.97
C ARG A 219 27.70 -26.52 68.91
N LEU A 220 26.80 -27.36 68.40
CA LEU A 220 26.09 -28.37 69.19
C LEU A 220 26.90 -29.66 69.43
N LYS A 221 28.08 -29.78 68.81
CA LYS A 221 28.94 -30.97 68.86
C LYS A 221 30.21 -30.82 69.72
N THR A 222 30.41 -29.64 70.33
CA THR A 222 31.45 -29.35 71.33
C THR A 222 30.81 -29.18 72.69
#